data_AF-J7RNT4-F1
#
_entry.id   AF-J7RNT4-F1
#
_cell.length_a   1.000
_cell.length_b   1.000
_cell.length_c   1.000
_cell.angle_alpha   90.00
_cell.angle_beta   90.00
_cell.angle_gamma   90.00
#
_symmetry.space_group_name_H-M   'P 1'
#
loop_
_entity.id
_entity.type
_entity.pdbx_description
1 polymer ?
#
loop_
_entity_poly.entity_id
_entity_poly.type
_entity_poly.pdbx_seq_one_letter_code
_entity_poly.pdbx_strand_id
1 'polypeptide(L)'
;MNTVRTGLLRELRSLPLHSLTLARLSRHVAATKSIPRLKHVAETLQNFHDVPSTKKHTQYKILTTLLLQLYCQWDNSFSRLSHLPPHLAPFEQDFPGLVRIWPRESHLSLKQSTKGHATLKHAWVTNNKHALQMSFDAAAANPTSGNIELRGSLRQILSHYQLLYNNMRMFGKIKLQVPVAEIPLNVFGEEIPACRTANLLQRKVGYVKRVLIEELPALYNTECIAELTAIIAGDGPAARSGNYSPRQLRRLYRRAFAGCYTLASTAQEGQNGGVHSFALRMLCPT
;
A
#
# COMPACT_ATOMS: atom_id res chain seq x y z
N MET A 1 0.36 21.56 27.10
CA MET A 1 0.38 20.24 26.39
C MET A 1 -0.45 19.17 27.08
N ASN A 2 -0.34 19.00 28.40
CA ASN A 2 -1.12 18.00 29.12
C ASN A 2 -2.64 18.23 29.00
N THR A 3 -3.09 19.49 28.99
CA THR A 3 -4.49 19.89 28.76
C THR A 3 -5.04 19.47 27.41
N VAL A 4 -4.25 19.59 26.34
CA VAL A 4 -4.66 19.16 24.98
C VAL A 4 -4.77 17.63 24.93
N ARG A 5 -3.79 16.92 25.50
CA ARG A 5 -3.83 15.44 25.55
C ARG A 5 -5.03 14.93 26.35
N THR A 6 -5.31 15.50 27.52
CA THR A 6 -6.45 15.08 28.34
C THR A 6 -7.79 15.37 27.65
N GLY A 7 -7.90 16.50 26.95
CA GLY A 7 -9.05 16.82 26.09
C GLY A 7 -9.27 15.76 25.00
N LEU A 8 -8.22 15.44 24.24
CA LEU A 8 -8.28 14.41 23.19
C LEU A 8 -8.64 13.03 23.72
N LEU A 9 -8.05 12.61 24.85
CA LEU A 9 -8.36 11.32 25.47
C LEU A 9 -9.82 11.22 25.91
N ARG A 10 -10.44 12.34 26.31
CA ARG A 10 -11.87 12.39 26.63
C ARG A 10 -12.72 12.27 25.37
N GLU A 11 -12.37 13.00 24.31
CA GLU A 11 -13.09 12.97 23.04
C GLU A 11 -13.03 11.61 22.36
N LEU A 12 -11.90 10.90 22.43
CA LEU A 12 -11.78 9.54 21.89
C LEU A 12 -12.83 8.58 22.42
N ARG A 13 -13.27 8.73 23.68
CA ARG A 13 -14.30 7.86 24.28
C ARG A 13 -15.68 8.05 23.65
N SER A 14 -15.91 9.15 22.96
CA SER A 14 -17.17 9.45 22.28
C SER A 14 -17.26 8.86 20.87
N LEU A 15 -16.14 8.37 20.32
CA LEU A 15 -16.14 7.78 18.98
C LEU A 15 -16.84 6.40 18.98
N PRO A 16 -17.62 6.09 17.93
CA PRO A 16 -18.28 4.80 17.77
C PRO A 16 -17.29 3.74 17.20
N LEU A 17 -16.19 3.51 17.91
CA LEU A 17 -15.14 2.55 17.55
C LEU A 17 -15.05 1.42 18.58
N HIS A 18 -14.41 0.30 18.20
CA HIS A 18 -14.24 -0.85 19.10
C HIS A 18 -13.36 -0.48 20.31
N SER A 19 -13.63 -1.08 21.46
CA SER A 19 -12.90 -0.84 22.72
C SER A 19 -11.39 -1.05 22.58
N LEU A 20 -10.96 -2.11 21.89
CA LEU A 20 -9.55 -2.36 21.57
C LEU A 20 -8.91 -1.23 20.76
N THR A 21 -9.60 -0.73 19.74
CA THR A 21 -9.13 0.39 18.91
C THR A 21 -9.08 1.69 19.72
N LEU A 22 -10.06 1.94 20.57
CA LEU A 22 -10.06 3.11 21.46
C LEU A 22 -8.90 3.05 22.46
N ALA A 23 -8.62 1.88 23.03
CA ALA A 23 -7.48 1.66 23.91
C ALA A 23 -6.16 1.89 23.17
N ARG A 24 -6.05 1.42 21.93
CA ARG A 24 -4.88 1.63 21.06
C ARG A 24 -4.67 3.11 20.69
N LEU A 25 -5.74 3.80 20.26
CA LEU A 25 -5.70 5.25 20.02
C LEU A 25 -5.29 6.02 21.28
N SER A 26 -5.84 5.65 22.43
CA SER A 26 -5.51 6.29 23.71
C SER A 26 -4.05 6.10 24.09
N ARG A 27 -3.52 4.87 23.95
CA ARG A 27 -2.10 4.58 24.15
C ARG A 27 -1.22 5.40 23.19
N HIS A 28 -1.60 5.46 21.91
CA HIS A 28 -0.86 6.20 20.90
C HIS A 28 -0.84 7.71 21.22
N VAL A 29 -1.97 8.33 21.54
CA VAL A 29 -2.06 9.75 21.93
C VAL A 29 -1.25 10.05 23.19
N ALA A 30 -1.29 9.14 24.19
CA ALA A 30 -0.52 9.29 25.42
C ALA A 30 0.99 9.20 25.18
N ALA A 31 1.44 8.24 24.35
CA ALA A 31 2.85 8.03 24.04
C ALA A 31 3.43 9.03 23.04
N THR A 32 2.60 9.64 22.19
CA THR A 32 3.05 10.53 21.11
C THR A 32 3.66 11.82 21.67
N LYS A 33 4.95 12.03 21.36
CA LYS A 33 5.67 13.29 21.63
C LYS A 33 5.56 14.30 20.48
N SER A 34 5.15 13.85 19.30
CA SER A 34 5.04 14.69 18.09
C SER A 34 3.78 15.58 18.11
N ILE A 35 3.98 16.89 18.20
CA ILE A 35 2.88 17.88 18.15
C ILE A 35 2.10 17.82 16.83
N PRO A 36 2.75 17.75 15.65
CA PRO A 36 2.02 17.66 14.38
C PRO A 36 1.08 16.45 14.33
N ARG A 37 1.52 15.29 14.84
CA ARG A 37 0.67 14.08 14.89
C ARG A 37 -0.52 14.26 15.83
N LEU A 38 -0.32 14.85 17.00
CA LEU A 38 -1.40 15.14 17.94
C LEU A 38 -2.41 16.13 17.35
N LYS A 39 -1.93 17.15 16.63
CA LYS A 39 -2.77 18.12 15.92
C LYS A 39 -3.60 17.44 14.83
N HIS A 40 -2.98 16.56 14.03
CA HIS A 40 -3.69 15.79 13.01
C HIS A 40 -4.79 14.91 13.59
N VAL A 41 -4.54 14.25 14.73
CA VAL A 41 -5.59 13.49 15.45
C VAL A 41 -6.71 14.43 15.89
N ALA A 42 -6.38 15.57 16.51
CA ALA A 42 -7.35 16.57 16.94
C ALA A 42 -8.23 17.07 15.79
N GLU A 43 -7.62 17.43 14.66
CA GLU A 43 -8.31 17.87 13.44
C GLU A 43 -9.24 16.78 12.90
N THR A 44 -8.81 15.51 12.92
CA THR A 44 -9.63 14.38 12.49
C THR A 44 -10.86 14.19 13.39
N LEU A 45 -10.70 14.34 14.71
CA LEU A 45 -11.79 14.27 15.68
C LEU A 45 -12.76 15.43 15.54
N GLN A 46 -12.23 16.65 15.41
CA GLN A 46 -13.04 17.84 15.18
C GLN A 46 -13.88 17.70 13.91
N ASN A 47 -13.26 17.28 12.79
CA ASN A 47 -13.95 17.01 11.54
C ASN A 47 -15.05 15.95 11.70
N PHE A 48 -14.87 14.95 12.57
CA PHE A 48 -15.91 13.96 12.84
C PHE A 48 -17.11 14.56 13.57
N HIS A 49 -16.86 15.43 14.56
CA HIS A 49 -17.89 16.08 15.36
C HIS A 49 -18.64 17.19 14.61
N ASP A 50 -17.96 17.92 13.73
CA ASP A 50 -18.55 18.99 12.92
C ASP A 50 -19.50 18.46 11.83
N VAL A 51 -19.41 17.17 11.49
CA VAL A 51 -20.31 16.55 10.51
C VAL A 51 -21.63 16.18 11.19
N PRO A 52 -22.77 16.76 10.75
CA PRO A 52 -24.07 16.46 11.33
C PRO A 52 -24.44 14.98 11.17
N SER A 53 -25.15 14.42 12.15
CA SER A 53 -25.47 12.98 12.22
C SER A 53 -26.29 12.46 11.04
N THR A 54 -26.90 13.34 10.25
CA THR A 54 -27.60 13.02 9.00
C THR A 54 -26.64 12.60 7.88
N LYS A 55 -25.37 13.07 7.90
CA LYS A 55 -24.33 12.76 6.91
C LYS A 55 -23.46 11.56 7.34
N LYS A 56 -24.11 10.44 7.69
CA LYS A 56 -23.44 9.20 8.18
C LYS A 56 -22.30 8.71 7.28
N HIS A 57 -22.43 8.86 5.96
CA HIS A 57 -21.39 8.46 5.01
C HIS A 57 -20.08 9.25 5.17
N THR A 58 -20.16 10.54 5.46
CA THR A 58 -18.96 11.37 5.68
C THR A 58 -18.28 11.01 7.00
N GLN A 59 -19.05 10.84 8.07
CA GLN A 59 -18.55 10.34 9.35
C GLN A 59 -17.83 8.99 9.20
N TYR A 60 -18.44 8.08 8.42
CA TYR A 60 -17.87 6.77 8.13
C TYR A 60 -16.52 6.86 7.41
N LYS A 61 -16.38 7.78 6.44
CA LYS A 61 -15.10 8.02 5.75
C LYS A 61 -14.02 8.51 6.72
N ILE A 62 -14.37 9.45 7.61
CA ILE A 62 -13.44 9.98 8.61
C ILE A 62 -12.95 8.86 9.54
N LEU A 63 -13.86 8.03 10.04
CA LEU A 63 -13.51 6.86 10.87
C LEU A 63 -12.64 5.86 10.11
N THR A 64 -12.93 5.62 8.84
CA THR A 64 -12.12 4.74 7.98
C THR A 64 -10.69 5.27 7.83
N THR A 65 -10.55 6.57 7.57
CA THR A 65 -9.24 7.22 7.50
C THR A 65 -8.48 7.10 8.82
N LEU A 66 -9.14 7.36 9.95
CA LEU A 66 -8.52 7.24 11.28
C LEU A 66 -8.05 5.80 11.57
N LEU A 67 -8.86 4.80 11.20
CA LEU A 67 -8.51 3.38 11.33
C LEU A 67 -7.28 3.02 10.48
N LEU A 68 -7.26 3.43 9.21
CA LEU A 68 -6.12 3.18 8.31
C LEU A 68 -4.85 3.86 8.82
N GLN A 69 -4.94 5.10 9.30
CA GLN A 69 -3.79 5.80 9.86
C GLN A 69 -3.24 5.10 11.11
N LEU A 70 -4.11 4.72 12.03
CA LEU A 70 -3.72 4.03 13.25
C LEU A 70 -3.01 2.71 12.94
N TYR A 71 -3.69 1.81 12.22
CA TYR A 71 -3.23 0.44 12.04
C TYR A 71 -2.16 0.30 10.95
N CYS A 72 -2.19 1.13 9.89
CA CYS A 72 -1.29 0.97 8.75
C CYS A 72 -0.11 1.97 8.73
N GLN A 73 -0.22 3.12 9.39
CA GLN A 73 0.82 4.17 9.33
C GLN A 73 1.50 4.39 10.68
N TRP A 74 0.72 4.43 11.76
CA TRP A 74 1.26 4.73 13.09
C TRP A 74 1.84 3.50 13.76
N ASP A 75 1.12 2.38 13.73
CA ASP A 75 1.55 1.15 14.41
C ASP A 75 2.44 0.24 13.56
N ASN A 76 2.60 0.58 12.28
CA ASN A 76 3.54 -0.07 11.35
C ASN A 76 4.92 0.59 11.31
N SER A 77 5.20 1.60 12.15
CA SER A 77 6.51 2.28 12.16
C SER A 77 7.60 1.33 12.66
N PHE A 78 8.39 0.80 11.73
CA PHE A 78 9.39 -0.25 11.98
C PHE A 78 10.76 0.29 12.42
N SER A 79 11.03 1.58 12.18
CA SER A 79 12.29 2.24 12.56
C SER A 79 12.08 3.73 12.84
N ARG A 80 12.99 4.33 13.63
CA ARG A 80 13.08 5.80 13.82
C ARG A 80 13.32 6.54 12.49
N LEU A 81 13.73 5.84 11.44
CA LEU A 81 14.15 6.40 10.15
C LEU A 81 13.19 6.11 8.98
N SER A 82 12.29 5.14 9.07
CA SER A 82 11.32 4.86 7.99
C SER A 82 9.94 4.47 8.53
N HIS A 83 8.90 5.06 7.94
CA HIS A 83 7.48 4.75 8.20
C HIS A 83 6.96 3.62 7.31
N LEU A 84 7.86 2.88 6.64
CA LEU A 84 7.53 1.86 5.66
C LEU A 84 7.80 0.45 6.22
N PRO A 85 6.99 -0.54 5.81
CA PRO A 85 7.31 -1.94 6.04
C PRO A 85 8.71 -2.31 5.50
N PRO A 86 9.44 -3.24 6.12
CA PRO A 86 10.81 -3.59 5.72
C PRO A 86 10.97 -3.93 4.23
N HIS A 87 9.99 -4.61 3.66
CA HIS A 87 9.99 -5.02 2.25
C HIS A 87 9.73 -3.87 1.26
N LEU A 88 9.28 -2.70 1.73
CA LEU A 88 9.09 -1.48 0.91
C LEU A 88 10.15 -0.42 1.21
N ALA A 89 10.95 -0.57 2.27
CA ALA A 89 12.03 0.36 2.58
C ALA A 89 13.02 0.54 1.41
N PRO A 90 13.43 -0.51 0.66
CA PRO A 90 14.30 -0.35 -0.50
C PRO A 90 13.66 0.50 -1.60
N PHE A 91 12.33 0.50 -1.74
CA PHE A 91 11.64 1.32 -2.73
C PHE A 91 11.97 2.81 -2.54
N GLU A 92 11.94 3.28 -1.29
CA GLU A 92 12.18 4.69 -0.98
C GLU A 92 13.65 5.06 -1.13
N GLN A 93 14.56 4.20 -0.67
CA GLN A 93 16.00 4.41 -0.76
C GLN A 93 16.48 4.42 -2.21
N ASP A 94 15.99 3.47 -3.01
CA ASP A 94 16.46 3.24 -4.37
C ASP A 94 15.62 3.96 -5.43
N PHE A 95 14.64 4.78 -5.04
CA PHE A 95 13.70 5.41 -5.96
C PHE A 95 14.39 6.06 -7.19
N PRO A 96 15.44 6.88 -7.03
CA PRO A 96 16.11 7.50 -8.18
C PRO A 96 16.76 6.48 -9.12
N GLY A 97 17.31 5.39 -8.57
CA GLY A 97 17.89 4.30 -9.34
C GLY A 97 16.81 3.48 -10.06
N LEU A 98 15.71 3.18 -9.38
CA LEU A 98 14.60 2.40 -9.91
C LEU A 98 13.98 3.08 -11.14
N VAL A 99 13.85 4.40 -11.14
CA VAL A 99 13.39 5.16 -12.31
C VAL A 99 14.26 4.91 -13.55
N ARG A 100 15.58 4.75 -13.39
CA ARG A 100 16.52 4.56 -14.50
C ARG A 100 16.50 3.16 -15.09
N ILE A 101 16.22 2.16 -14.26
CA ILE A 101 16.21 0.75 -14.67
C ILE A 101 14.79 0.19 -14.85
N TRP A 102 13.76 1.02 -14.68
CA TRP A 102 12.38 0.56 -14.70
C TRP A 102 12.05 -0.14 -16.03
N PRO A 103 11.31 -1.26 -16.01
CA PRO A 103 10.94 -1.97 -17.23
C PRO A 103 10.18 -1.05 -18.19
N ARG A 104 10.63 -1.01 -19.44
CA ARG A 104 10.06 -0.17 -20.49
C ARG A 104 10.01 -0.90 -21.82
N GLU A 105 9.06 -0.51 -22.64
CA GLU A 105 8.80 -1.11 -23.95
C GLU A 105 8.66 0.01 -24.99
N SER A 106 9.55 0.04 -25.98
CA SER A 106 9.51 1.05 -27.06
C SER A 106 8.62 0.59 -28.19
N HIS A 107 7.69 1.45 -28.61
CA HIS A 107 6.86 1.21 -29.78
C HIS A 107 7.70 1.09 -31.06
N LEU A 108 8.87 1.74 -31.12
CA LEU A 108 9.78 1.61 -32.27
C LEU A 108 10.31 0.18 -32.37
N SER A 109 10.82 -0.36 -31.26
CA SER A 109 11.34 -1.73 -31.18
C SER A 109 10.26 -2.76 -31.48
N LEU A 110 9.01 -2.51 -31.05
CA LEU A 110 7.88 -3.37 -31.37
C LEU A 110 7.54 -3.39 -32.87
N LYS A 111 7.56 -2.23 -33.53
CA LYS A 111 7.34 -2.14 -34.99
C LYS A 111 8.42 -2.86 -35.80
N GLN A 112 9.67 -2.81 -35.33
CA GLN A 112 10.82 -3.43 -36.00
C GLN A 112 10.92 -4.93 -35.74
N SER A 113 10.19 -5.45 -34.76
CA SER A 113 10.15 -6.88 -34.51
C SER A 113 9.37 -7.61 -35.61
N THR A 114 10.04 -8.58 -36.24
CA THR A 114 9.50 -9.37 -37.35
C THR A 114 8.62 -10.55 -36.92
N LYS A 115 8.50 -10.81 -35.61
CA LYS A 115 7.68 -11.90 -35.04
C LYS A 115 6.68 -11.30 -34.08
N GLY A 116 5.49 -11.90 -33.97
CA GLY A 116 4.45 -11.53 -33.00
C GLY A 116 4.88 -11.74 -31.54
N HIS A 117 5.93 -11.03 -31.11
CA HIS A 117 6.43 -11.05 -29.74
C HIS A 117 5.30 -10.61 -28.84
N ALA A 118 4.99 -11.46 -27.86
CA ALA A 118 4.13 -11.08 -26.77
C ALA A 118 4.76 -9.85 -26.10
N THR A 119 4.04 -8.72 -26.17
CA THR A 119 4.51 -7.49 -25.55
C THR A 119 4.64 -7.70 -24.05
N LEU A 120 5.59 -7.02 -23.43
CA LEU A 120 5.77 -7.09 -21.98
C LEU A 120 4.48 -6.68 -21.28
N LYS A 121 3.78 -5.66 -21.81
CA LYS A 121 2.46 -5.28 -21.31
C LYS A 121 1.44 -6.42 -21.43
N HIS A 122 1.38 -7.10 -22.57
CA HIS A 122 0.47 -8.22 -22.75
C HIS A 122 0.77 -9.34 -21.75
N ALA A 123 2.05 -9.67 -21.51
CA ALA A 123 2.45 -10.66 -20.52
C ALA A 123 1.92 -10.33 -19.11
N TRP A 124 1.96 -9.06 -18.69
CA TRP A 124 1.36 -8.62 -17.43
C TRP A 124 -0.17 -8.72 -17.43
N VAL A 125 -0.83 -8.28 -18.50
CA VAL A 125 -2.30 -8.31 -18.62
C VAL A 125 -2.85 -9.74 -18.58
N THR A 126 -2.17 -10.69 -19.24
CA THR A 126 -2.59 -12.09 -19.25
C THR A 126 -2.11 -12.89 -18.04
N ASN A 127 -1.49 -12.23 -17.06
CA ASN A 127 -0.85 -12.88 -15.91
C ASN A 127 0.07 -14.05 -16.35
N ASN A 128 0.90 -13.79 -17.36
CA ASN A 128 1.87 -14.78 -17.82
C ASN A 128 2.91 -15.01 -16.73
N LYS A 129 3.22 -16.28 -16.43
CA LYS A 129 4.26 -16.69 -15.47
C LYS A 129 5.64 -16.07 -15.76
N HIS A 130 5.90 -15.69 -17.01
CA HIS A 130 7.15 -15.07 -17.45
C HIS A 130 7.16 -13.53 -17.38
N ALA A 131 6.05 -12.87 -17.02
CA ALA A 131 5.95 -11.41 -17.04
C ALA A 131 7.02 -10.71 -16.17
N LEU A 132 7.30 -11.27 -14.99
CA LEU A 132 8.39 -10.77 -14.12
C LEU A 132 9.75 -10.96 -14.76
N GLN A 133 10.05 -12.16 -15.25
CA GLN A 133 11.34 -12.45 -15.86
C GLN A 133 11.58 -11.53 -17.06
N MET A 134 10.59 -11.38 -17.95
CA MET A 134 10.65 -10.45 -19.07
C MET A 134 10.85 -8.99 -18.62
N SER A 135 10.25 -8.60 -17.49
CA SER A 135 10.46 -7.26 -16.92
C SER A 135 11.90 -7.06 -16.45
N PHE A 136 12.51 -8.09 -15.86
CA PHE A 136 13.90 -8.06 -15.43
C PHE A 136 14.87 -8.07 -16.61
N ASP A 137 14.58 -8.85 -17.64
CA ASP A 137 15.39 -8.91 -18.85
C ASP A 137 15.36 -7.53 -19.55
N ALA A 138 14.18 -6.91 -19.64
CA ALA A 138 14.02 -5.56 -20.17
C ALA A 138 14.75 -4.49 -19.33
N ALA A 139 14.76 -4.65 -18.01
CA ALA A 139 15.52 -3.77 -17.11
C ALA A 139 17.04 -3.97 -17.26
N ALA A 140 17.49 -5.21 -17.41
CA ALA A 140 18.90 -5.60 -17.54
C ALA A 140 19.50 -5.19 -18.89
N ALA A 141 18.69 -5.11 -19.95
CA ALA A 141 19.11 -4.59 -21.25
C ALA A 141 19.53 -3.10 -21.21
N ASN A 142 19.19 -2.36 -20.14
CA ASN A 142 19.66 -0.99 -19.98
C ASN A 142 21.13 -0.96 -19.52
N PRO A 143 22.02 -0.21 -20.19
CA PRO A 143 23.45 -0.15 -19.85
C PRO A 143 23.72 0.45 -18.45
N THR A 144 22.79 1.22 -17.91
CA THR A 144 22.84 1.78 -16.55
C THR A 144 22.46 0.80 -15.43
N SER A 145 22.19 -0.47 -15.75
CA SER A 145 21.64 -1.47 -14.84
C SER A 145 22.67 -2.26 -14.01
N GLY A 146 23.95 -1.86 -13.99
CA GLY A 146 25.05 -2.61 -13.37
C GLY A 146 24.99 -2.79 -11.84
N ASN A 147 24.08 -2.11 -11.15
CA ASN A 147 23.95 -2.23 -9.69
C ASN A 147 23.09 -3.47 -9.31
N ILE A 148 23.73 -4.47 -8.71
CA ILE A 148 23.11 -5.74 -8.26
C ILE A 148 22.04 -5.49 -7.19
N GLU A 149 22.30 -4.60 -6.23
CA GLU A 149 21.35 -4.28 -5.15
C GLU A 149 20.08 -3.67 -5.73
N LEU A 150 20.24 -2.74 -6.68
CA LEU A 150 19.12 -2.09 -7.35
C LEU A 150 18.25 -3.08 -8.14
N ARG A 151 18.87 -4.10 -8.75
CA ARG A 151 18.14 -5.21 -9.41
C ARG A 151 17.39 -6.08 -8.38
N GLY A 152 17.99 -6.31 -7.21
CA GLY A 152 17.33 -6.97 -6.08
C GLY A 152 16.09 -6.22 -5.61
N SER A 153 16.21 -4.92 -5.41
CA SER A 153 15.09 -4.04 -5.04
C SER A 153 14.00 -4.04 -6.10
N LEU A 154 14.36 -3.89 -7.39
CA LEU A 154 13.39 -3.97 -8.49
C LEU A 154 12.65 -5.31 -8.48
N ARG A 155 13.37 -6.42 -8.24
CA ARG A 155 12.78 -7.76 -8.16
C ARG A 155 11.78 -7.86 -7.03
N GLN A 156 12.15 -7.43 -5.83
CA GLN A 156 11.25 -7.46 -4.68
C GLN A 156 9.98 -6.64 -4.94
N ILE A 157 10.13 -5.46 -5.51
CA ILE A 157 9.05 -4.52 -5.80
C ILE A 157 8.08 -5.07 -6.85
N LEU A 158 8.61 -5.54 -7.98
CA LEU A 158 7.76 -6.04 -9.06
C LEU A 158 7.09 -7.35 -8.66
N SER A 159 7.77 -8.23 -7.93
CA SER A 159 7.15 -9.44 -7.37
C SER A 159 5.99 -9.10 -6.44
N HIS A 160 6.19 -8.12 -5.55
CA HIS A 160 5.12 -7.62 -4.70
C HIS A 160 3.95 -7.09 -5.54
N TYR A 161 4.25 -6.18 -6.48
CA TYR A 161 3.22 -5.59 -7.33
C TYR A 161 2.46 -6.64 -8.13
N GLN A 162 3.13 -7.68 -8.63
CA GLN A 162 2.49 -8.79 -9.34
C GLN A 162 1.54 -9.57 -8.44
N LEU A 163 1.92 -9.83 -7.19
CA LEU A 163 1.02 -10.47 -6.23
C LEU A 163 -0.27 -9.64 -6.07
N LEU A 164 -0.18 -8.31 -5.95
CA LEU A 164 -1.37 -7.45 -5.86
C LEU A 164 -2.16 -7.39 -7.17
N TYR A 165 -1.46 -7.29 -8.30
CA TYR A 165 -2.06 -7.26 -9.64
C TYR A 165 -2.86 -8.53 -9.94
N ASN A 166 -2.32 -9.69 -9.60
CA ASN A 166 -2.99 -10.98 -9.79
C ASN A 166 -4.22 -11.14 -8.90
N ASN A 167 -4.25 -10.41 -7.79
CA ASN A 167 -5.32 -10.47 -6.80
C ASN A 167 -6.19 -9.20 -6.80
N MET A 168 -6.21 -8.43 -7.89
CA MET A 168 -6.98 -7.18 -8.00
C MET A 168 -8.46 -7.32 -7.62
N ARG A 169 -9.06 -8.49 -7.88
CA ARG A 169 -10.45 -8.79 -7.51
C ARG A 169 -10.70 -8.66 -6.01
N MET A 170 -9.68 -8.91 -5.19
CA MET A 170 -9.76 -8.81 -3.73
C MET A 170 -9.80 -7.35 -3.23
N PHE A 171 -9.26 -6.41 -4.00
CA PHE A 171 -9.14 -4.99 -3.62
C PHE A 171 -10.27 -4.11 -4.18
N GLY A 172 -11.35 -4.72 -4.69
CA GLY A 172 -12.57 -4.05 -5.11
C GLY A 172 -12.39 -3.12 -6.32
N LYS A 173 -12.45 -1.80 -6.11
CA LYS A 173 -12.56 -0.78 -7.18
C LYS A 173 -11.24 -0.32 -7.78
N ILE A 174 -10.10 -0.71 -7.20
CA ILE A 174 -8.79 -0.23 -7.62
C ILE A 174 -8.40 -0.93 -8.93
N LYS A 175 -8.28 -0.15 -10.00
CA LYS A 175 -7.77 -0.63 -11.29
C LYS A 175 -6.26 -0.39 -11.34
N LEU A 176 -5.49 -1.43 -11.02
CA LEU A 176 -4.03 -1.38 -11.12
C LEU A 176 -3.59 -1.27 -12.56
N GLN A 177 -2.59 -0.42 -12.81
CA GLN A 177 -1.96 -0.32 -14.12
C GLN A 177 -0.81 -1.29 -14.23
N VAL A 178 -0.54 -1.77 -15.44
CA VAL A 178 0.67 -2.54 -15.73
C VAL A 178 1.92 -1.74 -15.32
N PRO A 179 2.87 -2.32 -14.58
CA PRO A 179 4.04 -1.61 -14.05
C PRO A 179 5.16 -1.50 -15.10
N VAL A 180 4.81 -1.28 -16.37
CA VAL A 180 5.72 -1.16 -17.51
C VAL A 180 5.51 0.19 -18.16
N ALA A 181 6.60 0.89 -18.47
CA ALA A 181 6.53 2.16 -19.19
C ALA A 181 6.53 1.95 -20.70
N GLU A 182 5.41 2.24 -21.37
CA GLU A 182 5.33 2.26 -22.83
C GLU A 182 5.93 3.57 -23.35
N ILE A 183 6.91 3.47 -24.25
CA ILE A 183 7.55 4.63 -24.88
C ILE A 183 6.94 4.81 -26.27
N PRO A 184 6.07 5.83 -26.45
CA PRO A 184 5.40 6.06 -27.72
C PRO A 184 6.33 6.67 -28.76
N LEU A 185 5.88 6.64 -30.01
CA LEU A 185 6.49 7.40 -31.09
C LEU A 185 5.95 8.84 -31.10
N ASN A 186 6.73 9.76 -31.64
CA ASN A 186 6.30 11.11 -31.98
C ASN A 186 5.44 11.10 -33.26
N VAL A 187 4.95 12.27 -33.67
CA VAL A 187 4.12 12.44 -34.89
C VAL A 187 4.84 12.06 -36.19
N PHE A 188 6.17 12.03 -36.18
CA PHE A 188 7.02 11.65 -37.31
C PHE A 188 7.39 10.16 -37.29
N GLY A 189 6.92 9.39 -36.29
CA GLY A 189 7.23 7.97 -36.16
C GLY A 189 8.58 7.66 -35.53
N GLU A 190 9.27 8.65 -34.97
CA GLU A 190 10.54 8.50 -34.24
C GLU A 190 10.27 8.38 -32.73
N GLU A 191 11.28 8.00 -31.94
CA GLU A 191 11.13 7.97 -30.47
C GLU A 191 10.95 9.38 -29.89
N ILE A 192 10.19 9.46 -28.79
CA ILE A 192 10.06 10.70 -28.04
C ILE A 192 11.39 11.12 -27.38
N PRO A 193 11.61 12.43 -27.14
CA PRO A 193 12.82 12.91 -26.48
C PRO A 193 13.08 12.25 -25.12
N ALA A 194 14.36 12.05 -24.79
CA ALA A 194 14.79 11.41 -23.55
C ALA A 194 14.21 12.05 -22.28
N CYS A 195 14.03 13.37 -22.25
CA CYS A 195 13.39 14.07 -21.13
C CYS A 195 11.93 13.65 -20.92
N ARG A 196 11.17 13.41 -22.01
CA ARG A 196 9.80 12.91 -21.92
C ARG A 196 9.77 11.46 -21.48
N THR A 197 10.70 10.64 -21.95
CA THR A 197 10.88 9.25 -21.50
C THR A 197 11.17 9.18 -19.99
N ALA A 198 12.09 10.03 -19.49
CA ALA A 198 12.38 10.12 -18.06
C ALA A 198 11.14 10.50 -17.23
N ASN A 199 10.35 11.46 -17.70
CA ASN A 199 9.10 11.86 -17.05
C ASN A 199 8.07 10.72 -17.03
N LEU A 200 7.95 9.93 -18.10
CA LEU A 200 7.07 8.76 -18.15
C LEU A 200 7.50 7.70 -17.14
N LEU A 201 8.79 7.40 -17.07
CA LEU A 201 9.35 6.45 -16.11
C LEU A 201 9.09 6.93 -14.68
N GLN A 202 9.41 8.19 -14.36
CA GLN A 202 9.17 8.77 -13.04
C GLN A 202 7.70 8.71 -12.63
N ARG A 203 6.78 9.02 -13.55
CA ARG A 203 5.34 8.89 -13.31
C ARG A 203 4.94 7.44 -13.04
N LYS A 204 5.53 6.48 -13.76
CA LYS A 204 5.21 5.07 -13.62
C LYS A 204 5.72 4.47 -12.31
N VAL A 205 6.97 4.75 -11.95
CA VAL A 205 7.56 4.34 -10.67
C VAL A 205 6.83 5.01 -9.52
N GLY A 206 6.52 6.31 -9.64
CA GLY A 206 5.75 7.05 -8.65
C GLY A 206 4.33 6.51 -8.45
N TYR A 207 3.66 6.08 -9.53
CA TYR A 207 2.37 5.40 -9.43
C TYR A 207 2.48 4.09 -8.65
N VAL A 208 3.46 3.23 -8.96
CA VAL A 208 3.67 1.99 -8.21
C VAL A 208 3.99 2.26 -6.74
N LYS A 209 4.83 3.26 -6.45
CA LYS A 209 5.12 3.71 -5.07
C LYS A 209 3.83 4.02 -4.33
N ARG A 210 2.98 4.86 -4.93
CA ARG A 210 1.70 5.28 -4.36
C ARG A 210 0.78 4.10 -4.11
N VAL A 211 0.67 3.17 -5.06
CA VAL A 211 -0.17 1.98 -4.88
C VAL A 211 0.31 1.16 -3.69
N LEU A 212 1.60 0.84 -3.62
CA LEU A 212 2.14 -0.06 -2.59
C LEU A 212 2.15 0.55 -1.19
N ILE A 213 2.31 1.86 -1.08
CA ILE A 213 2.48 2.55 0.20
C ILE A 213 1.18 3.19 0.68
N GLU A 214 0.41 3.81 -0.21
CA GLU A 214 -0.73 4.66 0.16
C GLU A 214 -2.07 3.96 -0.12
N GLU A 215 -2.26 3.40 -1.32
CA GLU A 215 -3.58 2.87 -1.72
C GLU A 215 -3.84 1.45 -1.21
N LEU A 216 -2.81 0.60 -1.20
CA LEU A 216 -2.84 -0.78 -0.73
C LEU A 216 -1.75 -0.97 0.32
N PRO A 217 -1.90 -0.43 1.54
CA PRO A 217 -0.87 -0.55 2.55
C PRO A 217 -0.81 -1.98 3.13
N ALA A 218 0.41 -2.46 3.37
CA ALA A 218 0.64 -3.72 4.08
C ALA A 218 0.29 -3.57 5.56
N LEU A 219 -0.35 -4.59 6.13
CA LEU A 219 -0.46 -4.78 7.57
C LEU A 219 0.62 -5.79 7.99
N TYR A 220 1.56 -5.31 8.80
CA TYR A 220 2.74 -6.08 9.18
C TYR A 220 2.74 -6.46 10.66
N ASN A 221 2.21 -5.59 11.51
CA ASN A 221 2.18 -5.83 12.95
C ASN A 221 1.21 -6.98 13.30
N THR A 222 1.75 -8.09 13.83
CA THR A 222 0.99 -9.30 14.17
C THR A 222 -0.06 -9.05 15.25
N GLU A 223 0.22 -8.19 16.23
CA GLU A 223 -0.76 -7.79 17.25
C GLU A 223 -1.93 -7.04 16.61
N CYS A 224 -1.63 -6.13 15.67
CA CYS A 224 -2.66 -5.39 14.92
C CYS A 224 -3.54 -6.35 14.11
N ILE A 225 -2.93 -7.33 13.45
CA ILE A 225 -3.65 -8.36 12.67
C ILE A 225 -4.56 -9.17 13.60
N ALA A 226 -4.07 -9.62 14.75
CA ALA A 226 -4.85 -10.38 15.72
C ALA A 226 -6.04 -9.57 16.28
N GLU A 227 -5.81 -8.31 16.67
CA GLU A 227 -6.87 -7.42 17.15
C GLU A 227 -7.95 -7.18 16.08
N LEU A 228 -7.54 -6.86 14.85
CA LEU A 228 -8.48 -6.65 13.74
C LEU A 228 -9.29 -7.91 13.48
N THR A 229 -8.65 -9.08 13.50
CA THR A 229 -9.32 -10.38 13.32
C THR A 229 -10.36 -10.62 14.39
N ALA A 230 -10.04 -10.37 15.67
CA ALA A 230 -10.98 -10.49 16.79
C ALA A 230 -12.20 -9.54 16.62
N ILE A 231 -11.94 -8.27 16.29
CA ILE A 231 -13.00 -7.27 16.06
C ILE A 231 -13.92 -7.71 14.91
N ILE A 232 -13.35 -8.25 13.83
CA ILE A 232 -14.09 -8.67 12.63
C ILE A 232 -14.87 -9.97 12.88
N ALA A 233 -14.32 -10.90 13.66
CA ALA A 233 -15.01 -12.11 14.11
C ALA A 233 -16.20 -11.76 15.02
N GLY A 234 -16.08 -10.69 15.80
CA GLY A 234 -17.04 -10.29 16.81
C GLY A 234 -16.68 -10.79 18.21
N ASP A 235 -15.43 -11.20 18.40
CA ASP A 235 -14.90 -11.66 19.66
C ASP A 235 -14.45 -10.43 20.48
N GLY A 236 -15.20 -10.11 21.54
CA GLY A 236 -14.83 -9.05 22.48
C GLY A 236 -16.02 -8.23 23.00
N PRO A 237 -15.81 -7.46 24.09
CA PRO A 237 -16.85 -6.59 24.62
C PRO A 237 -17.12 -5.46 23.62
N ALA A 238 -18.32 -5.50 23.02
CA ALA A 238 -18.84 -4.44 22.17
C ALA A 238 -18.65 -3.07 22.86
N ALA A 239 -18.25 -2.06 22.09
CA ALA A 239 -18.05 -0.72 22.62
C ALA A 239 -19.30 -0.27 23.38
N ARG A 240 -19.13 0.10 24.66
CA ARG A 240 -20.20 0.63 25.52
C ARG A 240 -20.66 2.04 25.11
N SER A 241 -20.14 2.58 24.00
CA SER A 241 -20.31 3.97 23.60
C SER A 241 -20.78 4.06 22.14
N GLY A 242 -22.07 4.38 21.96
CA GLY A 242 -22.59 4.98 20.74
C GLY A 242 -23.25 4.04 19.71
N ASN A 243 -24.37 4.53 19.18
CA ASN A 243 -25.21 4.26 18.00
C ASN A 243 -24.87 3.19 16.93
N TYR A 244 -23.71 2.51 16.95
CA TYR A 244 -23.36 1.48 15.97
C TYR A 244 -23.65 0.09 16.53
N SER A 245 -24.47 -0.69 15.82
CA SER A 245 -24.65 -2.11 16.12
C SER A 245 -23.36 -2.89 15.87
N PRO A 246 -23.15 -4.05 16.53
CA PRO A 246 -21.98 -4.91 16.28
C PRO A 246 -21.80 -5.27 14.79
N ARG A 247 -22.90 -5.38 14.05
CA ARG A 247 -22.87 -5.60 12.59
C ARG A 247 -22.35 -4.37 11.84
N GLN A 248 -22.77 -3.16 12.20
CA GLN A 248 -22.27 -1.93 11.59
C GLN A 248 -20.78 -1.73 11.88
N LEU A 249 -20.33 -2.03 13.10
CA LEU A 249 -18.93 -1.95 13.48
C LEU A 249 -18.09 -2.95 12.67
N ARG A 250 -18.47 -4.23 12.60
CA ARG A 250 -17.76 -5.21 11.75
C ARG A 250 -17.69 -4.76 10.29
N ARG A 251 -18.78 -4.20 9.75
CA ARG A 251 -18.80 -3.63 8.39
C ARG A 251 -17.85 -2.45 8.23
N LEU A 252 -17.71 -1.60 9.26
CA LEU A 252 -16.75 -0.50 9.30
C LEU A 252 -15.33 -1.00 9.11
N TYR A 253 -14.89 -1.92 9.97
CA TYR A 253 -13.53 -2.47 9.94
C TYR A 253 -13.26 -3.25 8.65
N ARG A 254 -14.18 -4.13 8.23
CA ARG A 254 -14.02 -4.89 6.98
C ARG A 254 -13.80 -4.01 5.77
N ARG A 255 -14.55 -2.91 5.66
CA ARG A 255 -14.40 -1.96 4.55
C ARG A 255 -13.19 -1.07 4.70
N ALA A 256 -12.82 -0.68 5.92
CA ALA A 256 -11.62 0.11 6.15
C ALA A 256 -10.37 -0.65 5.69
N PHE A 257 -10.32 -1.95 5.98
CA PHE A 257 -9.18 -2.81 5.65
C PHE A 257 -9.38 -3.68 4.40
N ALA A 258 -10.39 -3.40 3.58
CA ALA A 258 -10.64 -4.15 2.34
C ALA A 258 -9.51 -3.99 1.31
N GLY A 259 -8.75 -2.90 1.38
CA GLY A 259 -7.57 -2.65 0.53
C GLY A 259 -6.25 -3.11 1.14
N CYS A 260 -6.26 -3.65 2.36
CA CYS A 260 -5.04 -4.01 3.07
C CYS A 260 -4.74 -5.51 2.91
N TYR A 261 -3.45 -5.83 2.84
CA TYR A 261 -2.98 -7.21 2.80
C TYR A 261 -1.98 -7.45 3.92
N THR A 262 -1.84 -8.71 4.32
CA THR A 262 -0.75 -9.14 5.20
C THR A 262 0.21 -10.00 4.41
N LEU A 263 1.50 -9.86 4.67
CA LEU A 263 2.51 -10.78 4.15
C LEU A 263 2.69 -11.92 5.14
N ALA A 264 2.26 -13.12 4.77
CA ALA A 264 2.67 -14.30 5.52
C ALA A 264 4.11 -14.61 5.12
N SER A 265 5.02 -14.58 6.10
CA SER A 265 6.35 -15.17 5.93
C SER A 265 6.17 -16.68 5.85
N THR A 266 6.23 -17.25 4.65
CA THR A 266 6.36 -18.70 4.53
C THR A 266 7.78 -19.02 4.95
N ALA A 267 7.95 -19.57 6.15
CA ALA A 267 9.20 -20.16 6.60
C ALA A 267 9.50 -21.39 5.72
N GLN A 268 10.04 -21.17 4.52
CA GLN A 268 10.86 -22.15 3.84
C GLN A 268 12.30 -21.68 3.97
N GLU A 269 12.86 -21.90 5.16
CA GLU A 269 14.29 -22.07 5.34
C GLU A 269 14.67 -23.37 4.62
N GLY A 270 15.14 -23.24 3.39
CA GLY A 270 15.51 -24.36 2.56
C GLY A 270 16.41 -23.89 1.43
N GLN A 271 17.68 -23.67 1.76
CA GLN A 271 18.85 -23.81 0.88
C GLN A 271 18.60 -23.49 -0.60
N ASN A 272 18.58 -22.20 -0.95
CA ASN A 272 19.19 -21.62 -2.16
C ASN A 272 18.75 -20.17 -2.31
N GLY A 273 19.69 -19.24 -2.11
CA GLY A 273 19.68 -17.89 -2.68
C GLY A 273 18.33 -17.16 -2.79
N GLY A 274 17.79 -16.72 -1.64
CA GLY A 274 17.12 -15.44 -1.48
C GLY A 274 16.02 -15.07 -2.49
N VAL A 275 14.86 -15.70 -2.38
CA VAL A 275 13.59 -15.06 -2.75
C VAL A 275 12.64 -15.27 -1.58
N HIS A 276 12.38 -14.21 -0.81
CA HIS A 276 11.28 -14.23 0.14
C HIS A 276 9.99 -14.45 -0.65
N SER A 277 9.46 -15.66 -0.62
CA SER A 277 8.12 -15.95 -1.12
C SER A 277 7.13 -15.32 -0.14
N PHE A 278 6.29 -14.43 -0.65
CA PHE A 278 5.25 -13.80 0.14
C PHE A 278 3.91 -14.37 -0.27
N ALA A 279 3.16 -14.93 0.68
CA ALA A 279 1.75 -15.23 0.47
C ALA A 279 0.92 -14.03 0.93
N LEU A 280 0.06 -13.52 0.05
CA LEU A 280 -0.93 -12.50 0.40
C LEU A 280 -2.08 -13.18 1.13
N ARG A 281 -2.37 -12.71 2.35
CA ARG A 281 -3.60 -13.04 3.05
C ARG A 281 -4.44 -11.78 3.22
N MET A 282 -5.70 -11.87 2.81
CA MET A 282 -6.69 -10.84 3.10
C MET A 282 -7.11 -10.97 4.57
N LEU A 283 -7.17 -9.84 5.27
CA LEU A 283 -7.81 -9.79 6.59
C LEU A 283 -9.32 -10.01 6.49
N CYS A 284 -9.91 -9.68 5.34
CA CYS A 284 -11.33 -9.82 5.07
C CYS A 284 -11.55 -10.43 3.69
N PRO A 285 -11.59 -11.77 3.54
CA PRO A 285 -12.15 -12.35 2.32
C PRO A 285 -13.61 -11.89 2.19
N THR A 286 -13.96 -11.36 1.02
CA THR A 286 -15.33 -10.95 0.67
C THR A 286 -16.27 -12.12 0.62
#